data_AF-C4VAU3-F1
#
_entry.id   AF-C4VAU3-F1
#
_cell.length_a   1.000
_cell.length_b   1.000
_cell.length_c   1.000
_cell.angle_alpha   90.00
_cell.angle_beta   90.00
_cell.angle_gamma   90.00
#
_symmetry.space_group_name_H-M   'P 1'
#
loop_
_entity.id
_entity.type
_entity.pdbx_description
1 polymer ?
#
loop_
_entity_poly.entity_id
_entity_poly.type
_entity_poly.pdbx_seq_one_letter_code
_entity_poly.pdbx_strand_id
1 'polypeptide(L)'
;MLHNLKTYTLMTKEYRCKNTNTENIDQINIVSKYITSSFGRSEVSHFAKFNHKFPQYRNSEEIITVILNYDKLIINNDTVFITTDMSNIRKYCDSIYKSITNIPKGSFVSFIFHGVLGRSITVSLVDMFINQIGCKGLLIQPYSLNMCIGLGIQHCILVDEYSTHTNVYIVDDYVLHDCFTVKKSINYSVSVCLPDDQDYVEDYQKLRMIEDIPYYGCKICDYKSKVLFKVQEHLKINHFFSENDKNMIFKYENNHEDCIQEILKRLRFLYFNLERLKRMNIRVVHNNFNNINDLCEQLKFLYNNVIPIQADDSVIFKGNELFNTLELSKECWITDKEWNAGKLRVLKDKILFNL
;
A
#
# COMPACT_ATOMS: atom_id res chain seq x y z
N MET A 1 3.13 31.60 -46.66
CA MET A 1 2.49 30.56 -47.50
C MET A 1 3.50 29.44 -47.74
N LEU A 2 3.13 28.23 -47.31
CA LEU A 2 3.58 26.91 -47.78
C LEU A 2 5.07 26.48 -47.63
N HIS A 3 5.25 25.55 -46.67
CA HIS A 3 5.98 24.27 -46.72
C HIS A 3 7.21 24.08 -47.63
N ASN A 4 8.34 23.65 -47.05
CA ASN A 4 8.67 22.21 -47.02
C ASN A 4 9.91 21.86 -46.16
N LEU A 5 9.76 20.78 -45.40
CA LEU A 5 10.75 20.05 -44.60
C LEU A 5 11.85 19.41 -45.48
N LYS A 6 13.06 19.28 -44.93
CA LYS A 6 13.84 18.04 -45.01
C LYS A 6 14.86 17.91 -43.87
N THR A 7 14.69 16.81 -43.14
CA THR A 7 15.51 16.17 -42.12
C THR A 7 16.91 15.81 -42.61
N TYR A 8 17.92 15.90 -41.73
CA TYR A 8 19.04 14.96 -41.69
C TYR A 8 19.51 14.71 -40.25
N THR A 9 19.87 13.45 -40.02
CA THR A 9 19.93 12.74 -38.75
C THR A 9 21.39 12.58 -38.28
N LEU A 10 21.59 12.75 -36.96
CA LEU A 10 22.63 12.30 -36.02
C LEU A 10 23.97 11.74 -36.52
N MET A 11 25.05 12.18 -35.85
CA MET A 11 26.10 11.28 -35.32
C MET A 11 26.72 11.84 -34.03
N THR A 12 26.29 11.34 -32.88
CA THR A 12 27.09 11.37 -31.64
C THR A 12 27.35 9.93 -31.22
N LYS A 13 28.63 9.55 -31.21
CA LYS A 13 29.10 8.22 -30.82
C LYS A 13 28.76 7.97 -29.34
N GLU A 14 27.97 6.95 -29.09
CA GLU A 14 27.71 6.42 -27.75
C GLU A 14 28.98 5.82 -27.14
N TYR A 15 29.28 6.26 -25.93
CA TYR A 15 30.26 5.65 -25.04
C TYR A 15 29.60 4.43 -24.39
N ARG A 16 30.04 3.21 -24.72
CA ARG A 16 29.57 1.98 -24.05
C ARG A 16 30.52 1.60 -22.92
N CYS A 17 30.07 1.73 -21.68
CA CYS A 17 30.75 1.11 -20.55
C CYS A 17 30.57 -0.42 -20.64
N LYS A 18 31.68 -1.16 -20.79
CA LYS A 18 31.68 -2.62 -20.79
C LYS A 18 31.85 -3.12 -19.35
N ASN A 19 31.01 -4.09 -18.97
CA ASN A 19 31.15 -4.99 -17.82
C ASN A 19 30.90 -4.40 -16.42
N THR A 20 29.67 -3.95 -16.16
CA THR A 20 29.12 -4.05 -14.80
C THR A 20 28.21 -5.27 -14.74
N ASN A 21 28.65 -6.32 -14.03
CA ASN A 21 27.75 -7.38 -13.57
C ASN A 21 26.86 -6.80 -12.48
N THR A 22 25.89 -5.97 -12.86
CA THR A 22 24.71 -5.73 -12.05
C THR A 22 23.87 -6.98 -12.15
N GLU A 23 23.48 -7.57 -11.02
CA GLU A 23 22.41 -8.56 -10.99
C GLU A 23 21.24 -7.97 -11.79
N ASN A 24 20.88 -8.62 -12.90
CA ASN A 24 19.67 -8.26 -13.63
C ASN A 24 18.50 -8.63 -12.73
N ILE A 25 18.06 -7.67 -11.92
CA ILE A 25 16.73 -7.70 -11.36
C ILE A 25 15.82 -7.61 -12.59
N ASP A 26 15.11 -8.70 -12.88
CA ASP A 26 14.09 -8.71 -13.92
C ASP A 26 13.24 -7.46 -13.75
N GLN A 27 13.12 -6.69 -14.83
CA GLN A 27 12.39 -5.43 -14.85
C GLN A 27 11.04 -5.64 -14.15
N ILE A 28 10.85 -5.00 -12.99
CA ILE A 28 9.60 -5.09 -12.23
C ILE A 28 8.54 -4.35 -13.06
N ASN A 29 7.96 -5.08 -14.01
CA ASN A 29 6.87 -4.65 -14.83
C ASN A 29 5.62 -4.74 -13.96
N ILE A 30 5.30 -3.68 -13.22
CA ILE A 30 4.01 -3.53 -12.55
C ILE A 30 2.95 -3.29 -13.64
N VAL A 31 2.59 -4.34 -14.37
CA VAL A 31 1.47 -4.34 -15.32
C VAL A 31 0.24 -4.86 -14.58
N SER A 32 -0.07 -4.24 -13.45
CA SER A 32 -1.28 -4.58 -12.73
C SER A 32 -2.47 -3.97 -13.49
N LYS A 33 -3.31 -4.83 -14.08
CA LYS A 33 -4.64 -4.47 -14.59
C LYS A 33 -5.56 -3.89 -13.49
N TYR A 34 -5.11 -3.89 -12.24
CA TYR A 34 -5.84 -3.44 -11.05
C TYR A 34 -5.39 -2.07 -10.55
N ILE A 35 -4.21 -1.58 -10.96
CA ILE A 35 -3.85 -0.15 -10.87
C ILE A 35 -4.36 0.54 -12.14
N THR A 36 -5.68 0.64 -12.27
CA THR A 36 -6.23 1.67 -13.16
C THR A 36 -6.15 2.98 -12.40
N SER A 37 -5.08 3.75 -12.57
CA SER A 37 -5.20 5.19 -12.41
C SER A 37 -6.43 5.60 -13.22
N SER A 38 -7.45 6.12 -12.53
CA SER A 38 -8.74 6.47 -13.11
C SER A 38 -8.65 7.68 -14.06
N PHE A 39 -7.46 8.28 -14.19
CA PHE A 39 -7.13 9.17 -15.28
C PHE A 39 -6.44 8.38 -16.38
N GLY A 40 -7.12 8.29 -17.53
CA GLY A 40 -6.50 7.87 -18.77
C GLY A 40 -5.17 8.60 -18.93
N ARG A 41 -4.10 7.82 -19.02
CA ARG A 41 -2.70 8.20 -19.18
C ARG A 41 -2.52 9.46 -20.04
N SER A 42 -2.57 10.64 -19.43
CA SER A 42 -1.69 11.74 -19.82
C SER A 42 -0.51 11.64 -18.86
N GLU A 43 0.67 11.36 -19.41
CA GLU A 43 1.93 11.02 -18.71
C GLU A 43 2.48 12.16 -17.83
N VAL A 44 1.66 13.16 -17.50
CA VAL A 44 2.09 14.47 -17.01
C VAL A 44 0.96 15.07 -16.15
N SER A 45 0.99 14.86 -14.82
CA SER A 45 0.13 15.59 -13.85
C SER A 45 -0.08 17.07 -14.22
N HIS A 46 -1.30 17.50 -14.58
CA HIS A 46 -1.50 18.85 -15.13
C HIS A 46 -1.39 19.98 -14.09
N PHE A 47 -1.13 19.65 -12.82
CA PHE A 47 -1.11 20.59 -11.70
C PHE A 47 0.16 21.45 -11.63
N ALA A 48 1.27 21.00 -12.22
CA ALA A 48 2.52 21.75 -12.21
C ALA A 48 3.24 21.70 -13.57
N LYS A 49 4.08 22.72 -13.81
CA LYS A 49 4.98 22.74 -14.96
C LYS A 49 5.93 21.53 -14.92
N PHE A 50 6.36 21.04 -16.07
CA PHE A 50 7.22 19.86 -16.18
C PHE A 50 8.50 19.96 -15.34
N ASN A 51 9.13 21.14 -15.27
CA ASN A 51 10.32 21.39 -14.46
C ASN A 51 10.07 21.43 -12.94
N HIS A 52 8.81 21.43 -12.51
CA HIS A 52 8.39 21.38 -11.10
C HIS A 52 7.93 20.00 -10.66
N LYS A 53 8.16 18.99 -11.51
CA LYS A 53 7.85 17.59 -11.23
C LYS A 53 9.11 16.82 -10.91
N PHE A 54 8.96 15.78 -10.12
CA PHE A 54 10.03 14.81 -9.96
C PHE A 54 10.22 14.01 -11.28
N PRO A 55 11.45 13.69 -11.70
CA PRO A 55 12.72 14.03 -11.05
C PRO A 55 13.30 15.40 -11.44
N GLN A 56 12.73 16.11 -12.42
CA GLN A 56 13.31 17.37 -12.96
C GLN A 56 13.43 18.49 -11.92
N TYR A 57 12.57 18.48 -10.91
CA TYR A 57 12.55 19.44 -9.82
C TYR A 57 13.62 19.18 -8.76
N ARG A 58 14.22 17.98 -8.77
CA ARG A 58 15.30 17.58 -7.88
C ARG A 58 16.63 18.00 -8.50
N ASN A 59 17.38 18.85 -7.79
CA ASN A 59 18.69 19.34 -8.14
C ASN A 59 19.76 18.62 -7.30
N SER A 60 19.78 17.28 -7.34
CA SER A 60 20.71 16.39 -6.61
C SER A 60 20.57 16.29 -5.09
N GLU A 61 19.52 16.85 -4.48
CA GLU A 61 19.30 16.71 -3.03
C GLU A 61 19.19 15.24 -2.62
N GLU A 62 19.72 14.87 -1.45
CA GLU A 62 19.55 13.53 -0.90
C GLU A 62 18.08 13.26 -0.53
N ILE A 63 17.63 12.01 -0.73
CA ILE A 63 16.30 11.59 -0.27
C ILE A 63 16.44 11.11 1.18
N ILE A 64 15.78 11.83 2.09
CA ILE A 64 15.71 11.44 3.50
C ILE A 64 14.64 10.36 3.64
N THR A 65 15.01 9.22 4.23
CA THR A 65 14.06 8.13 4.47
C THR A 65 13.56 8.21 5.91
N VAL A 66 12.25 8.28 6.06
CA VAL A 66 11.55 8.30 7.35
C VAL A 66 10.65 7.09 7.41
N ILE A 67 10.92 6.16 8.33
CA ILE A 67 10.10 4.97 8.54
C ILE A 67 9.33 5.13 9.83
N LEU A 68 8.01 5.07 9.74
CA LEU A 68 7.12 5.00 10.88
C LEU A 68 6.73 3.55 11.15
N ASN A 69 7.45 2.93 12.08
CA ASN A 69 7.15 1.63 12.66
C ASN A 69 6.39 1.76 13.97
N TYR A 70 5.07 1.88 13.86
CA TYR A 70 4.15 2.02 14.99
C TYR A 70 4.54 3.16 15.94
N ASP A 71 5.24 2.83 17.03
CA ASP A 71 5.70 3.73 18.08
C ASP A 71 7.13 4.22 17.87
N LYS A 72 7.79 3.78 16.79
CA LYS A 72 9.15 4.13 16.43
C LYS A 72 9.16 4.86 15.10
N LEU A 73 9.79 6.01 15.09
CA LEU A 73 10.14 6.75 13.91
C LEU A 73 11.65 6.59 13.67
N ILE A 74 12.02 6.05 12.51
CA ILE A 74 13.42 5.86 12.12
C ILE A 74 13.74 6.89 11.03
N ILE A 75 14.73 7.74 11.28
CA ILE A 75 15.17 8.79 10.34
C ILE A 75 16.64 8.53 10.04
N ASN A 76 16.98 8.10 8.81
CA ASN A 76 18.36 7.84 8.40
C ASN A 76 19.17 7.00 9.43
N ASN A 77 18.54 5.98 10.02
CA ASN A 77 19.05 5.07 11.08
C ASN A 77 18.95 5.55 12.53
N ASP A 78 18.58 6.81 12.79
CA ASP A 78 18.29 7.27 14.15
C ASP A 78 16.85 6.90 14.53
N THR A 79 16.67 6.28 15.70
CA THR A 79 15.35 5.85 16.19
C THR A 79 14.82 6.82 17.25
N VAL A 80 13.61 7.33 17.02
CA VAL A 80 12.87 8.20 17.94
C VAL A 80 11.54 7.54 18.29
N PHE A 81 11.21 7.47 19.58
CA PHE A 81 9.92 6.93 20.01
C PHE A 81 8.83 8.01 19.99
N ILE A 82 7.65 7.67 19.49
CA ILE A 82 6.49 8.56 19.38
C ILE A 82 5.25 7.99 20.08
N THR A 83 4.34 8.87 20.48
CA THR A 83 3.02 8.45 20.97
C THR A 83 2.12 8.02 19.81
N THR A 84 1.58 6.81 19.89
CA THR A 84 0.74 6.18 18.84
C THR A 84 -0.75 6.34 19.07
N ASP A 85 -1.19 7.38 19.78
CA ASP A 85 -2.61 7.61 20.02
C ASP A 85 -3.29 8.10 18.73
N MET A 86 -3.63 7.14 17.87
CA MET A 86 -4.34 7.37 16.61
C MET A 86 -5.79 7.81 16.81
N SER A 87 -6.34 7.72 18.03
CA SER A 87 -7.69 8.22 18.31
C SER A 87 -7.78 9.74 18.17
N ASN A 88 -6.63 10.43 18.22
CA ASN A 88 -6.54 11.87 18.05
C ASN A 88 -5.49 12.19 16.97
N ILE A 89 -5.96 12.33 15.72
CA ILE A 89 -5.12 12.65 14.55
C ILE A 89 -4.18 13.82 14.82
N ARG A 90 -4.66 14.86 15.52
CA ARG A 90 -3.84 16.04 15.84
C ARG A 90 -2.68 15.66 16.76
N LYS A 91 -2.94 14.94 17.86
CA LYS A 91 -1.85 14.50 18.77
C LYS A 91 -0.85 13.60 18.05
N TYR A 92 -1.34 12.71 17.20
CA TYR A 92 -0.49 11.83 16.40
C TYR A 92 0.40 12.62 15.44
N CYS A 93 -0.16 13.53 14.63
CA CYS A 93 0.60 14.38 13.73
C CYS A 93 1.55 15.30 14.49
N ASP A 94 1.14 15.88 15.62
CA ASP A 94 1.98 16.73 16.46
C ASP A 94 3.18 15.94 17.03
N SER A 95 2.99 14.67 17.39
CA SER A 95 4.07 13.79 17.87
C SER A 95 5.08 13.47 16.77
N ILE A 96 4.58 13.18 15.56
CA ILE A 96 5.44 12.97 14.40
C ILE A 96 6.21 14.26 14.11
N TYR A 97 5.51 15.39 13.97
CA TYR A 97 6.09 16.71 13.67
C TYR A 97 7.25 17.04 14.60
N LYS A 98 7.05 16.93 15.92
CA LYS A 98 8.10 17.19 16.93
C LYS A 98 9.35 16.33 16.75
N SER A 99 9.20 15.13 16.19
CA SER A 99 10.28 14.16 15.99
C SER A 99 11.04 14.40 14.69
N ILE A 100 10.45 15.12 13.73
CA ILE A 100 11.02 15.37 12.39
C ILE A 100 11.33 16.84 12.09
N THR A 101 11.22 17.73 13.07
CA THR A 101 11.51 19.17 12.89
C THR A 101 12.93 19.45 12.43
N ASN A 102 13.86 18.51 12.65
CA ASN A 102 15.25 18.61 12.23
C ASN A 102 15.48 18.29 10.74
N ILE A 103 14.45 17.83 10.01
CA ILE A 103 14.55 17.63 8.56
C ILE A 103 14.85 18.97 7.88
N PRO A 104 15.95 19.09 7.09
CA PRO A 104 16.29 20.34 6.45
C PRO A 104 15.21 20.82 5.48
N LYS A 105 14.95 22.13 5.48
CA LYS A 105 14.04 22.76 4.52
C LYS A 105 14.51 22.49 3.10
N GLY A 106 13.56 22.22 2.22
CA GLY A 106 13.80 21.95 0.81
C GLY A 106 14.24 20.52 0.49
N SER A 107 14.22 19.60 1.46
CA SER A 107 14.55 18.19 1.25
C SER A 107 13.45 17.44 0.48
N PHE A 108 13.83 16.30 -0.11
CA PHE A 108 12.90 15.28 -0.56
C PHE A 108 12.83 14.18 0.50
N VAL A 109 11.61 13.79 0.89
CA VAL A 109 11.39 12.80 1.93
C VAL A 109 10.65 11.59 1.37
N SER A 110 11.15 10.39 1.61
CA SER A 110 10.40 9.14 1.46
C SER A 110 9.85 8.75 2.83
N PHE A 111 8.54 8.82 2.99
CA PHE A 111 7.82 8.50 4.21
C PHE A 111 7.15 7.13 4.08
N ILE A 112 7.68 6.17 4.83
CA ILE A 112 7.22 4.78 4.85
C ILE A 112 6.44 4.55 6.13
N PHE A 113 5.22 4.05 6.05
CA PHE A 113 4.35 3.88 7.22
C PHE A 113 3.86 2.44 7.38
N HIS A 114 3.74 1.99 8.62
CA HIS A 114 3.02 0.76 8.92
C HIS A 114 1.51 0.95 8.91
N GLY A 115 0.81 -0.13 8.53
CA GLY A 115 -0.63 -0.22 8.65
C GLY A 115 -1.34 0.49 7.51
N VAL A 116 -2.48 1.10 7.83
CA VAL A 116 -3.29 1.87 6.90
C VAL A 116 -3.42 3.27 7.46
N LEU A 117 -3.03 4.25 6.66
CA LEU A 117 -3.31 5.66 6.94
C LEU A 117 -4.60 6.02 6.25
N GLY A 118 -5.62 6.35 7.04
CA GLY A 118 -6.83 6.96 6.49
C GLY A 118 -6.49 8.28 5.80
N ARG A 119 -7.28 8.62 4.78
CA ARG A 119 -7.14 9.84 3.99
C ARG A 119 -6.88 11.10 4.83
N SER A 120 -7.66 11.31 5.89
CA SER A 120 -7.54 12.49 6.74
C SER A 120 -6.15 12.62 7.38
N ILE A 121 -5.57 11.49 7.79
CA ILE A 121 -4.20 11.42 8.33
C ILE A 121 -3.20 11.66 7.21
N THR A 122 -3.35 11.00 6.06
CA THR A 122 -2.44 11.17 4.92
C THR A 122 -2.39 12.62 4.43
N VAL A 123 -3.54 13.28 4.29
CA VAL A 123 -3.61 14.70 3.92
C VAL A 123 -2.88 15.57 4.95
N SER A 124 -3.11 15.30 6.23
CA SER A 124 -2.47 16.04 7.32
C SER A 124 -0.95 15.86 7.31
N LEU A 125 -0.48 14.64 7.05
CA LEU A 125 0.95 14.34 6.91
C LEU A 125 1.56 15.05 5.71
N VAL A 126 0.91 15.02 4.55
CA VAL A 126 1.40 15.71 3.34
C VAL A 126 1.53 17.20 3.59
N ASP A 127 0.50 17.82 4.18
CA ASP A 127 0.52 19.25 4.48
C ASP A 127 1.58 19.61 5.53
N MET A 128 1.76 18.76 6.55
CA MET A 128 2.83 18.90 7.54
C MET A 128 4.22 18.86 6.89
N PHE A 129 4.53 17.83 6.08
CA PHE A 129 5.84 17.72 5.42
C PHE A 129 6.10 18.86 4.43
N ILE A 130 5.13 19.17 3.57
CA ILE A 130 5.30 20.16 2.50
C ILE A 130 5.24 21.59 3.02
N ASN A 131 4.22 21.94 3.81
CA ASN A 131 3.94 23.34 4.16
C ASN A 131 4.49 23.76 5.53
N GLN A 132 4.50 22.86 6.53
CA GLN A 132 5.00 23.20 7.87
C GLN A 132 6.51 23.00 7.98
N ILE A 133 7.00 21.82 7.56
CA ILE A 133 8.43 21.51 7.57
C ILE A 133 9.13 22.19 6.38
N GLY A 134 8.46 22.31 5.24
CA GLY A 134 9.00 22.98 4.05
C GLY A 134 9.77 22.04 3.12
N CYS A 135 9.35 20.78 3.00
CA CYS A 135 9.94 19.82 2.05
C CYS A 135 9.60 20.20 0.60
N LYS A 136 10.51 19.95 -0.34
CA LYS A 136 10.27 20.12 -1.79
C LYS A 136 9.42 19.01 -2.37
N GLY A 137 9.53 17.80 -1.83
CA GLY A 137 8.75 16.68 -2.29
C GLY A 137 8.63 15.59 -1.25
N LEU A 138 7.54 14.84 -1.36
CA LEU A 138 7.18 13.75 -0.47
C LEU A 138 6.77 12.54 -1.31
N LEU A 139 7.39 11.40 -1.03
CA LEU A 139 6.93 10.08 -1.46
C LEU A 139 6.32 9.40 -0.24
N ILE A 140 5.11 8.86 -0.37
CA ILE A 140 4.46 8.11 0.71
C ILE A 140 4.30 6.66 0.25
N GLN A 141 4.70 5.71 1.08
CA GLN A 141 4.64 4.28 0.74
C GLN A 141 4.26 3.42 1.94
N PRO A 142 3.51 2.34 1.74
CA PRO A 142 3.22 1.41 2.81
C PRO A 142 4.46 0.55 3.07
N TYR A 143 4.64 0.20 4.33
CA TYR A 143 5.73 -0.66 4.80
C TYR A 143 5.78 -2.00 4.05
N SER A 144 4.62 -2.64 3.90
CA SER A 144 4.48 -3.94 3.25
C SER A 144 4.96 -3.96 1.81
N LEU A 145 4.76 -2.86 1.06
CA LEU A 145 5.22 -2.76 -0.31
C LEU A 145 6.74 -2.66 -0.37
N ASN A 146 7.35 -1.84 0.48
CA ASN A 146 8.81 -1.75 0.57
C ASN A 146 9.43 -3.08 0.99
N MET A 147 8.80 -3.79 1.92
CA MET A 147 9.23 -5.12 2.33
C MET A 147 9.21 -6.12 1.16
N CYS A 148 8.07 -6.24 0.44
CA CYS A 148 8.01 -7.21 -0.68
C CYS A 148 8.97 -6.79 -1.83
N ILE A 149 9.19 -5.48 -2.10
CA ILE A 149 10.17 -5.00 -3.10
C ILE A 149 11.61 -5.35 -2.67
N GLY A 150 11.99 -5.08 -1.43
CA GLY A 150 13.34 -5.37 -0.92
C GLY A 150 13.70 -6.85 -0.97
N LEU A 151 12.70 -7.72 -0.80
CA LEU A 151 12.84 -9.17 -0.92
C LEU A 151 12.72 -9.70 -2.37
N GLY A 152 12.32 -8.88 -3.34
CA GLY A 152 12.05 -9.33 -4.71
C GLY A 152 10.86 -10.30 -4.79
N ILE A 153 9.82 -10.06 -4.00
CA ILE A 153 8.63 -10.92 -3.91
C ILE A 153 7.41 -10.18 -4.47
N GLN A 154 6.74 -10.78 -5.46
CA GLN A 154 5.52 -10.23 -6.05
C GLN A 154 4.25 -10.51 -5.23
N HIS A 155 4.16 -11.69 -4.62
CA HIS A 155 2.97 -12.15 -3.89
C HIS A 155 3.37 -12.56 -2.48
N CYS A 156 2.92 -11.81 -1.47
CA CYS A 156 3.40 -11.94 -0.11
C CYS A 156 2.28 -11.70 0.92
N ILE A 157 2.19 -12.57 1.94
CA ILE A 157 1.45 -12.27 3.17
C ILE A 157 2.49 -11.82 4.18
N LEU A 158 2.48 -10.55 4.55
CA LEU A 158 3.34 -10.04 5.60
C LEU A 158 2.61 -10.08 6.94
N VAL A 159 3.23 -10.69 7.94
CA VAL A 159 2.69 -10.80 9.31
C VAL A 159 3.69 -10.22 10.29
N ASP A 160 3.31 -9.10 10.90
CA ASP A 160 4.13 -8.41 11.90
C ASP A 160 3.49 -8.55 13.28
N GLU A 161 4.20 -9.21 14.20
CA GLU A 161 3.73 -9.48 15.55
C GLU A 161 4.21 -8.41 16.54
N TYR A 162 3.26 -7.74 17.20
CA TYR A 162 3.52 -6.77 18.27
C TYR A 162 3.05 -7.31 19.63
N SER A 163 3.40 -6.60 20.70
CA SER A 163 2.99 -6.97 22.06
C SER A 163 1.48 -6.98 22.25
N THR A 164 0.74 -6.07 21.60
CA THR A 164 -0.71 -5.90 21.80
C THR A 164 -1.57 -6.39 20.64
N HIS A 165 -0.98 -6.65 19.48
CA HIS A 165 -1.71 -6.98 18.25
C HIS A 165 -0.78 -7.61 17.20
N THR A 166 -1.35 -8.07 16.11
CA THR A 166 -0.63 -8.53 14.92
C THR A 166 -1.20 -7.82 13.69
N ASN A 167 -0.34 -7.30 12.83
CA ASN A 167 -0.76 -6.75 11.55
C ASN A 167 -0.50 -7.72 10.43
N VAL A 168 -1.45 -7.76 9.51
CA VAL A 168 -1.40 -8.64 8.36
C VAL A 168 -1.61 -7.80 7.12
N TYR A 169 -0.69 -7.91 6.17
CA TYR A 169 -0.77 -7.27 4.87
C TYR A 169 -0.81 -8.34 3.78
N ILE A 170 -1.72 -8.17 2.84
CA ILE A 170 -1.86 -9.06 1.69
C ILE A 170 -1.41 -8.29 0.47
N VAL A 171 -0.27 -8.69 -0.09
CA VAL A 171 0.33 -8.08 -1.27
C VAL A 171 0.27 -9.05 -2.43
N ASP A 172 -0.23 -8.61 -3.58
CA ASP A 172 -0.33 -9.38 -4.81
C ASP A 172 0.07 -8.48 -5.98
N ASP A 173 1.08 -8.91 -6.75
CA ASP A 173 1.67 -8.17 -7.87
C ASP A 173 2.17 -6.77 -7.49
N TYR A 174 2.86 -6.66 -6.35
CA TYR A 174 3.31 -5.39 -5.75
C TYR A 174 2.17 -4.39 -5.49
N VAL A 175 0.95 -4.88 -5.29
CA VAL A 175 -0.20 -4.07 -4.86
C VAL A 175 -0.64 -4.52 -3.47
N LEU A 176 -0.81 -3.56 -2.55
CA LEU A 176 -1.41 -3.84 -1.25
C LEU A 176 -2.93 -4.05 -1.43
N HIS A 177 -3.37 -5.31 -1.38
CA HIS A 177 -4.77 -5.69 -1.59
C HIS A 177 -5.64 -5.53 -0.35
N ASP A 178 -5.11 -5.88 0.82
CA ASP A 178 -5.80 -5.75 2.10
C ASP A 178 -4.79 -5.62 3.24
N CYS A 179 -5.22 -4.98 4.31
CA CYS A 179 -4.45 -4.83 5.54
C CYS A 179 -5.41 -4.83 6.72
N PHE A 180 -5.08 -5.58 7.76
CA PHE A 180 -5.90 -5.63 8.97
C PHE A 180 -5.08 -5.95 10.20
N THR A 181 -5.68 -5.64 11.35
CA THR A 181 -5.08 -5.86 12.65
C THR A 181 -5.89 -6.86 13.45
N VAL A 182 -5.23 -7.89 13.97
CA VAL A 182 -5.79 -8.83 14.93
C VAL A 182 -5.33 -8.40 16.33
N LYS A 183 -6.27 -8.01 17.19
CA LYS A 183 -5.96 -7.55 18.55
C LYS A 183 -5.66 -8.74 19.45
N LYS A 184 -4.63 -8.63 20.29
CA LYS A 184 -4.37 -9.60 21.38
C LYS A 184 -4.99 -9.14 22.70
N SER A 185 -5.30 -7.84 22.83
CA SER A 185 -5.93 -7.28 24.02
C SER A 185 -7.11 -6.36 23.67
N ILE A 186 -8.15 -6.41 24.50
CA ILE A 186 -9.44 -5.70 24.32
C ILE A 186 -9.26 -4.17 24.32
N ASN A 187 -8.22 -3.67 24.99
CA ASN A 187 -7.96 -2.23 25.15
C ASN A 187 -7.29 -1.57 23.94
N TYR A 188 -7.08 -2.29 22.85
CA TYR A 188 -6.41 -1.73 21.68
C TYR A 188 -7.40 -1.03 20.74
N SER A 189 -7.38 0.30 20.70
CA SER A 189 -8.10 1.08 19.69
C SER A 189 -7.19 1.29 18.48
N VAL A 190 -7.27 0.41 17.48
CA VAL A 190 -6.85 0.80 16.12
C VAL A 190 -7.88 1.81 15.66
N SER A 191 -7.43 2.99 15.25
CA SER A 191 -8.27 3.97 14.57
C SER A 191 -8.85 3.31 13.31
N VAL A 192 -10.07 2.82 13.45
CA VAL A 192 -10.97 2.56 12.33
C VAL A 192 -11.03 3.87 11.53
N CYS A 193 -10.93 3.77 10.20
CA CYS A 193 -11.09 4.91 9.29
C CYS A 193 -12.22 5.80 9.79
N LEU A 194 -11.97 7.11 9.88
CA LEU A 194 -13.00 8.02 10.36
C LEU A 194 -14.21 7.92 9.43
N PRO A 195 -15.45 7.99 9.95
CA PRO A 195 -16.67 7.84 9.14
C PRO A 195 -16.70 8.78 7.92
N ASP A 196 -16.10 9.97 8.03
CA ASP A 196 -16.02 10.98 6.96
C ASP A 196 -15.16 10.54 5.75
N ASP A 197 -14.40 9.45 5.88
CA ASP A 197 -13.65 8.86 4.76
C ASP A 197 -14.55 7.97 3.87
N GLN A 198 -15.77 7.59 4.29
CA GLN A 198 -16.65 6.64 3.58
C GLN A 198 -17.30 7.20 2.30
N ASP A 199 -17.64 8.48 2.26
CA ASP A 199 -18.39 9.12 1.14
C ASP A 199 -17.58 9.22 -0.17
N TYR A 200 -16.28 8.90 -0.12
CA TYR A 200 -15.41 8.96 -1.29
C TYR A 200 -14.87 7.60 -1.72
N VAL A 201 -15.10 6.52 -0.95
CA VAL A 201 -14.60 5.16 -1.25
C VAL A 201 -15.20 4.59 -2.54
N GLU A 202 -16.29 5.18 -3.05
CA GLU A 202 -16.91 4.75 -4.31
C GLU A 202 -16.10 5.15 -5.57
N ASP A 203 -15.26 6.19 -5.48
CA ASP A 203 -14.52 6.75 -6.63
C ASP A 203 -13.05 6.30 -6.72
N TYR A 204 -12.51 5.67 -5.67
CA TYR A 204 -11.13 5.20 -5.62
C TYR A 204 -11.12 3.68 -5.63
N GLN A 205 -10.78 3.09 -6.78
CA GLN A 205 -10.37 1.70 -7.02
C GLN A 205 -11.05 0.56 -6.23
N LYS A 206 -11.30 -0.55 -6.92
CA LYS A 206 -11.99 -1.77 -6.43
C LYS A 206 -11.34 -2.49 -5.22
N LEU A 207 -10.24 -1.99 -4.65
CA LEU A 207 -9.55 -2.56 -3.50
C LEU A 207 -10.23 -2.10 -2.20
N ARG A 208 -11.45 -2.59 -1.94
CA ARG A 208 -12.11 -2.35 -0.66
C ARG A 208 -11.37 -3.09 0.43
N MET A 209 -10.73 -2.34 1.33
CA MET A 209 -10.35 -2.89 2.64
C MET A 209 -11.59 -3.41 3.34
N ILE A 210 -11.50 -4.62 3.89
CA ILE A 210 -12.63 -5.21 4.60
C ILE A 210 -12.68 -4.56 5.98
N GLU A 211 -13.65 -3.66 6.17
CA GLU A 211 -13.93 -3.11 7.51
C GLU A 211 -14.25 -4.21 8.53
N ASP A 212 -14.05 -3.92 9.82
CA ASP A 212 -14.41 -4.81 10.94
C ASP A 212 -15.93 -4.76 11.22
N ILE A 213 -16.72 -4.98 10.18
CA ILE A 213 -18.17 -5.14 10.23
C ILE A 213 -18.57 -6.44 9.53
N PRO A 214 -19.76 -6.99 9.80
CA PRO A 214 -20.24 -8.16 9.11
C PRO A 214 -20.33 -7.97 7.59
N TYR A 215 -19.71 -8.87 6.84
CA TYR A 215 -19.91 -9.03 5.41
C TYR A 215 -20.62 -10.33 5.10
N TYR A 216 -21.42 -10.31 4.04
CA TYR A 216 -22.09 -11.48 3.50
C TYR A 216 -21.58 -11.72 2.08
N GLY A 217 -21.27 -12.98 1.75
CA GLY A 217 -20.76 -13.38 0.44
C GLY A 217 -21.61 -14.49 -0.19
N CYS A 218 -21.66 -14.49 -1.51
CA CYS A 218 -22.23 -15.57 -2.30
C CYS A 218 -21.25 -16.76 -2.37
N LYS A 219 -21.68 -17.99 -2.09
CA LYS A 219 -20.83 -19.19 -2.22
C LYS A 219 -20.64 -19.67 -3.67
N ILE A 220 -21.23 -18.99 -4.65
CA ILE A 220 -21.21 -19.42 -6.07
C ILE A 220 -20.35 -18.48 -6.92
N CYS A 221 -20.28 -17.20 -6.57
CA CYS A 221 -19.46 -16.20 -7.25
C CYS A 221 -18.86 -15.20 -6.27
N ASP A 222 -18.07 -14.24 -6.75
CA ASP A 222 -17.33 -13.30 -5.90
C ASP A 222 -18.17 -12.12 -5.35
N TYR A 223 -19.50 -12.17 -5.46
CA TYR A 223 -20.37 -11.11 -4.95
C TYR A 223 -20.36 -11.03 -3.42
N LYS A 224 -20.13 -9.83 -2.89
CA LYS A 224 -20.03 -9.54 -1.46
C LYS A 224 -20.78 -8.25 -1.12
N SER A 225 -21.41 -8.20 0.06
CA SER A 225 -22.13 -7.02 0.54
C SER A 225 -22.13 -6.93 2.06
N LYS A 226 -22.16 -5.70 2.59
CA LYS A 226 -22.40 -5.41 4.01
C LYS A 226 -23.85 -5.74 4.42
N VAL A 227 -24.76 -5.88 3.45
CA VAL A 227 -26.19 -6.08 3.67
C VAL A 227 -26.61 -7.46 3.17
N LEU A 228 -27.10 -8.31 4.08
CA LEU A 228 -27.55 -9.68 3.77
C LEU A 228 -28.59 -9.71 2.63
N PHE A 229 -29.57 -8.80 2.68
CA PHE A 229 -30.65 -8.73 1.67
C PHE A 229 -30.11 -8.55 0.25
N LYS A 230 -29.04 -7.75 0.06
CA LYS A 230 -28.41 -7.55 -1.25
C LYS A 230 -27.79 -8.84 -1.80
N VAL A 231 -27.23 -9.69 -0.93
CA VAL A 231 -26.69 -11.00 -1.33
C VAL A 231 -27.82 -11.98 -1.67
N GLN A 232 -28.92 -11.95 -0.93
CA GLN A 232 -30.10 -12.74 -1.24
C GLN A 232 -30.71 -12.34 -2.59
N GLU A 233 -30.82 -11.05 -2.86
CA GLU A 233 -31.27 -10.52 -4.14
C GLU A 233 -30.34 -10.93 -5.28
N HIS A 234 -29.02 -10.81 -5.09
CA HIS A 234 -28.03 -11.29 -6.04
C HIS A 234 -28.19 -12.80 -6.37
N LEU A 235 -28.39 -13.65 -5.35
CA LEU A 235 -28.60 -15.09 -5.53
C LEU A 235 -29.86 -15.40 -6.36
N LYS A 236 -30.94 -14.64 -6.15
CA LYS A 236 -32.17 -14.77 -6.93
C LYS A 236 -31.96 -14.40 -8.39
N ILE A 237 -31.32 -13.26 -8.63
CA ILE A 237 -31.20 -12.67 -9.98
C ILE A 237 -30.17 -13.43 -10.82
N ASN A 238 -28.98 -13.70 -10.25
CA ASN A 238 -27.85 -14.21 -11.02
C ASN A 238 -27.66 -15.72 -10.93
N HIS A 239 -28.23 -16.36 -9.90
CA HIS A 239 -28.07 -17.79 -9.67
C HIS A 239 -29.40 -18.55 -9.60
N PHE A 240 -30.54 -17.86 -9.75
CA PHE A 240 -31.89 -18.45 -9.78
C PHE A 240 -32.27 -19.29 -8.55
N PHE A 241 -31.69 -19.00 -7.37
CA PHE A 241 -32.01 -19.70 -6.12
C PHE A 241 -33.26 -19.15 -5.43
N SER A 242 -33.90 -20.03 -4.64
CA SER A 242 -35.09 -19.70 -3.84
C SER A 242 -34.70 -18.99 -2.52
N GLU A 243 -35.64 -18.26 -1.90
CA GLU A 243 -35.41 -17.51 -0.65
C GLU A 243 -34.92 -18.37 0.53
N ASN A 244 -35.12 -19.69 0.48
CA ASN A 244 -34.81 -20.60 1.57
C ASN A 244 -33.37 -21.16 1.55
N ASP A 245 -32.59 -20.87 0.52
CA ASP A 245 -31.23 -21.40 0.35
C ASP A 245 -30.17 -20.57 1.10
N LYS A 246 -30.42 -20.27 2.38
CA LYS A 246 -29.47 -19.56 3.27
C LYS A 246 -28.08 -20.22 3.33
N ASN A 247 -28.01 -21.52 3.03
CA ASN A 247 -26.77 -22.27 2.96
C ASN A 247 -25.80 -21.78 1.86
N MET A 248 -26.28 -21.01 0.88
CA MET A 248 -25.46 -20.43 -0.20
C MET A 248 -24.86 -19.07 0.14
N ILE A 249 -25.10 -18.58 1.36
CA ILE A 249 -24.50 -17.35 1.88
C ILE A 249 -23.47 -17.72 2.95
N PHE A 250 -22.33 -17.06 2.95
CA PHE A 250 -21.39 -17.11 4.06
C PHE A 250 -21.26 -15.73 4.71
N LYS A 251 -21.11 -15.71 6.03
CA LYS A 251 -20.85 -14.50 6.81
C LYS A 251 -19.37 -14.45 7.14
N TYR A 252 -18.76 -13.30 6.91
CA TYR A 252 -17.45 -12.95 7.45
C TYR A 252 -17.65 -11.90 8.54
N GLU A 253 -17.00 -12.10 9.67
CA GLU A 253 -16.97 -11.20 10.82
C GLU A 253 -15.62 -11.38 11.50
N ASN A 254 -14.95 -10.28 11.80
CA ASN A 254 -13.66 -10.30 12.48
C ASN A 254 -13.91 -10.48 13.98
N ASN A 255 -13.59 -11.66 14.51
CA ASN A 255 -13.83 -11.94 15.92
C ASN A 255 -12.62 -11.58 16.81
N HIS A 256 -11.47 -11.25 16.21
CA HIS A 256 -10.21 -11.01 16.91
C HIS A 256 -9.78 -12.09 17.93
N GLU A 257 -10.25 -13.34 17.76
CA GLU A 257 -9.99 -14.43 18.72
C GLU A 257 -8.64 -15.11 18.46
N ASP A 258 -8.39 -15.50 17.21
CA ASP A 258 -7.16 -16.19 16.80
C ASP A 258 -6.62 -15.61 15.49
N CYS A 259 -5.36 -15.19 15.50
CA CYS A 259 -4.76 -14.51 14.36
C CYS A 259 -4.71 -15.38 13.10
N ILE A 260 -4.40 -16.67 13.26
CA ILE A 260 -4.30 -17.60 12.12
C ILE A 260 -5.69 -17.82 11.51
N GLN A 261 -6.70 -18.08 12.35
CA GLN A 261 -8.08 -18.24 11.88
C GLN A 261 -8.61 -16.98 11.21
N GLU A 262 -8.32 -15.80 11.74
CA GLU A 262 -8.72 -14.55 11.10
C GLU A 262 -8.03 -14.35 9.74
N ILE A 263 -6.74 -14.65 9.63
CA ILE A 263 -6.03 -14.65 8.33
C ILE A 263 -6.71 -15.59 7.34
N LEU A 264 -7.00 -16.84 7.74
CA LEU A 264 -7.62 -17.83 6.87
C LEU A 264 -9.04 -17.46 6.47
N LYS A 265 -9.86 -16.98 7.41
CA LYS A 265 -11.22 -16.49 7.15
C LYS A 265 -11.19 -15.35 6.14
N ARG A 266 -10.26 -14.40 6.32
CA ARG A 266 -10.17 -13.20 5.48
C ARG A 266 -9.64 -13.51 4.09
N LEU A 267 -8.64 -14.38 3.95
CA LEU A 267 -8.17 -14.87 2.65
C LEU A 267 -9.26 -15.67 1.91
N ARG A 268 -9.97 -16.56 2.61
CA ARG A 268 -11.11 -17.28 2.03
C ARG A 268 -12.20 -16.33 1.59
N PHE A 269 -12.49 -15.29 2.37
CA PHE A 269 -13.45 -14.28 1.98
C PHE A 269 -12.96 -13.48 0.77
N LEU A 270 -11.72 -12.99 0.75
CA LEU A 270 -11.15 -12.20 -0.35
C LEU A 270 -11.11 -12.99 -1.67
N TYR A 271 -10.71 -14.25 -1.61
CA TYR A 271 -10.33 -15.02 -2.79
C TYR A 271 -11.15 -16.31 -2.98
N PHE A 272 -12.39 -16.31 -2.50
CA PHE A 272 -13.27 -17.48 -2.41
C PHE A 272 -13.34 -18.33 -3.71
N ASN A 273 -13.37 -17.73 -4.90
CA ASN A 273 -13.48 -18.44 -6.18
C ASN A 273 -12.22 -18.40 -7.05
N LEU A 274 -11.09 -17.92 -6.54
CA LEU A 274 -9.92 -17.72 -7.37
C LEU A 274 -9.04 -18.97 -7.37
N GLU A 275 -9.28 -19.87 -8.33
CA GLU A 275 -8.32 -20.93 -8.72
C GLU A 275 -6.90 -20.38 -8.89
N ARG A 276 -6.78 -19.09 -9.24
CA ARG A 276 -5.52 -18.35 -9.33
C ARG A 276 -4.68 -18.51 -8.07
N LEU A 277 -5.28 -18.46 -6.87
CA LEU A 277 -4.53 -18.60 -5.62
C LEU A 277 -3.86 -19.96 -5.50
N LYS A 278 -4.54 -21.04 -5.90
CA LYS A 278 -3.95 -22.39 -5.86
C LYS A 278 -2.70 -22.47 -6.74
N ARG A 279 -2.62 -21.67 -7.81
CA ARG A 279 -1.46 -21.62 -8.72
C ARG A 279 -0.34 -20.68 -8.23
N MET A 280 -0.58 -19.87 -7.21
CA MET A 280 0.40 -18.92 -6.69
C MET A 280 1.31 -19.60 -5.66
N ASN A 281 2.62 -19.35 -5.80
CA ASN A 281 3.58 -19.62 -4.73
C ASN A 281 3.51 -18.44 -3.75
N ILE A 282 2.89 -18.65 -2.60
CA ILE A 282 2.75 -17.60 -1.60
C ILE A 282 3.92 -17.63 -0.62
N ARG A 283 4.51 -16.46 -0.40
CA ARG A 283 5.55 -16.30 0.61
C ARG A 283 4.94 -15.62 1.82
N VAL A 284 5.11 -16.22 2.99
CA VAL A 284 4.64 -15.64 4.26
C VAL A 284 5.84 -14.98 4.91
N VAL A 285 5.92 -13.67 4.74
CA VAL A 285 6.99 -12.85 5.33
C VAL A 285 6.61 -12.56 6.78
N HIS A 286 7.54 -12.71 7.71
CA HIS A 286 7.28 -12.39 9.11
C HIS A 286 8.47 -11.73 9.80
N ASN A 287 8.14 -10.85 10.73
CA ASN A 287 9.07 -10.31 11.71
C ASN A 287 8.65 -10.81 13.10
N ASN A 288 9.40 -11.78 13.64
CA ASN A 288 9.19 -12.37 14.97
C ASN A 288 7.81 -13.03 15.24
N PHE A 289 7.08 -13.44 14.20
CA PHE A 289 5.82 -14.18 14.39
C PHE A 289 6.06 -15.61 14.93
N ASN A 290 5.61 -15.90 16.15
CA ASN A 290 5.91 -17.16 16.84
C ASN A 290 5.25 -18.39 16.19
N ASN A 291 4.05 -18.24 15.63
CA ASN A 291 3.25 -19.34 15.11
C ASN A 291 3.33 -19.47 13.57
N ILE A 292 4.45 -19.06 12.97
CA ILE A 292 4.60 -19.04 11.51
C ILE A 292 4.44 -20.43 10.86
N ASN A 293 4.94 -21.48 11.51
CA ASN A 293 4.85 -22.83 10.98
C ASN A 293 3.39 -23.32 10.92
N ASP A 294 2.60 -23.09 11.98
CA ASP A 294 1.19 -23.44 12.00
C ASP A 294 0.39 -22.66 10.95
N LEU A 295 0.64 -21.34 10.85
CA LEU A 295 0.04 -20.51 9.80
C LEU A 295 0.36 -21.07 8.40
N CYS A 296 1.62 -21.40 8.14
CA CYS A 296 2.04 -21.92 6.85
C CYS A 296 1.40 -23.29 6.54
N GLU A 297 1.32 -24.20 7.52
CA GLU A 297 0.64 -25.49 7.34
C GLU A 297 -0.84 -25.32 7.00
N GLN A 298 -1.55 -24.43 7.70
CA GLN A 298 -2.98 -24.20 7.42
C GLN A 298 -3.20 -23.50 6.07
N LEU A 299 -2.26 -22.63 5.65
CA LEU A 299 -2.31 -21.99 4.34
C LEU A 299 -2.09 -22.97 3.18
N LYS A 300 -1.39 -24.09 3.39
CA LYS A 300 -1.22 -25.12 2.35
C LYS A 300 -2.54 -25.75 1.91
N PHE A 301 -3.60 -25.63 2.72
CA PHE A 301 -4.95 -26.03 2.28
C PHE A 301 -5.51 -25.10 1.19
N LEU A 302 -5.11 -23.84 1.19
CA LEU A 302 -5.57 -22.81 0.24
C LEU A 302 -4.60 -22.62 -0.95
N TYR A 303 -3.31 -22.86 -0.72
CA TYR A 303 -2.22 -22.59 -1.67
C TYR A 303 -1.36 -23.82 -1.89
N ASN A 304 -0.94 -24.08 -3.13
CA ASN A 304 -0.12 -25.26 -3.42
C ASN A 304 1.28 -25.17 -2.79
N ASN A 305 1.88 -23.98 -2.74
CA ASN A 305 3.22 -23.75 -2.20
C ASN A 305 3.20 -22.55 -1.26
N VAL A 306 3.52 -22.78 0.01
CA VAL A 306 3.63 -21.78 1.06
C VAL A 306 5.05 -21.82 1.60
N ILE A 307 5.77 -20.68 1.55
CA ILE A 307 7.16 -20.60 1.99
C ILE A 307 7.27 -19.51 3.07
N PRO A 308 7.66 -19.85 4.32
CA PRO A 308 7.95 -18.86 5.33
C PRO A 308 9.25 -18.12 5.02
N ILE A 309 9.27 -16.81 5.22
CA ILE A 309 10.44 -15.96 5.05
C ILE A 309 10.56 -15.04 6.27
N GLN A 310 11.63 -15.20 7.03
CA GLN A 310 11.96 -14.25 8.08
C GLN A 310 12.64 -13.03 7.46
N ALA A 311 12.16 -11.83 7.79
CA ALA A 311 12.75 -10.58 7.35
C ALA A 311 12.79 -9.57 8.51
N ASP A 312 13.79 -8.70 8.50
CA ASP A 312 13.94 -7.60 9.44
C ASP A 312 13.69 -6.24 8.76
N ASP A 313 13.66 -5.18 9.58
CA ASP A 313 13.40 -3.82 9.10
C ASP A 313 14.49 -3.28 8.15
N SER A 314 15.68 -3.89 8.10
CA SER A 314 16.74 -3.44 7.18
C SER A 314 16.34 -3.61 5.71
N VAL A 315 15.48 -4.59 5.42
CA VAL A 315 14.98 -4.89 4.09
C VAL A 315 14.11 -3.76 3.53
N ILE A 316 13.46 -2.97 4.40
CA ILE A 316 12.64 -1.83 4.00
C ILE A 316 13.49 -0.77 3.30
N PHE A 317 14.68 -0.48 3.84
CA PHE A 317 15.59 0.51 3.27
C PHE A 317 16.04 0.09 1.87
N LYS A 318 16.40 -1.19 1.72
CA LYS A 318 16.70 -1.79 0.41
C LYS A 318 15.52 -1.68 -0.54
N GLY A 319 14.31 -1.97 -0.06
CA GLY A 319 13.07 -1.85 -0.84
C GLY A 319 12.80 -0.43 -1.32
N ASN A 320 12.99 0.57 -0.45
CA ASN A 320 12.83 1.97 -0.80
C ASN A 320 13.89 2.45 -1.79
N GLU A 321 15.15 2.05 -1.60
CA GLU A 321 16.22 2.35 -2.55
C GLU A 321 15.89 1.78 -3.94
N LEU A 322 15.52 0.49 -4.01
CA LEU A 322 15.11 -0.16 -5.26
C LEU A 322 13.89 0.52 -5.88
N PHE A 323 12.86 0.83 -5.10
CA PHE A 323 11.67 1.50 -5.61
C PHE A 323 12.02 2.84 -6.25
N ASN A 324 12.87 3.66 -5.62
CA ASN A 324 13.30 4.96 -6.15
C ASN A 324 14.08 4.87 -7.47
N THR A 325 14.60 3.69 -7.84
CA THR A 325 15.21 3.46 -9.17
C THR A 325 14.19 3.14 -10.26
N LEU A 326 12.96 2.72 -9.89
CA LEU A 326 11.91 2.37 -10.84
C LEU A 326 11.38 3.62 -11.54
N GLU A 327 11.12 3.52 -12.84
CA GLU A 327 10.51 4.62 -13.61
C GLU A 327 9.17 5.05 -13.01
N LEU A 328 8.35 4.08 -12.56
CA LEU A 328 7.05 4.35 -11.93
C LEU A 328 7.18 5.24 -10.68
N SER A 329 8.26 5.09 -9.90
CA SER A 329 8.43 5.85 -8.66
C SER A 329 8.43 7.35 -8.90
N LYS A 330 8.92 7.79 -10.08
CA LYS A 330 8.99 9.20 -10.45
C LYS A 330 7.62 9.86 -10.48
N GLU A 331 6.57 9.09 -10.79
CA GLU A 331 5.20 9.56 -10.87
C GLU A 331 4.55 9.68 -9.48
N CYS A 332 5.03 8.92 -8.50
CA CYS A 332 4.48 8.84 -7.14
C CYS A 332 4.93 9.98 -6.21
N TRP A 333 5.94 10.76 -6.60
CA TRP A 333 6.44 11.89 -5.81
C TRP A 333 5.50 13.10 -5.86
N ILE A 334 5.04 13.56 -4.70
CA ILE A 334 4.23 14.76 -4.55
C ILE A 334 5.16 15.96 -4.32
N THR A 335 5.30 16.87 -5.28
CA THR A 335 6.10 18.10 -5.06
C THR A 335 5.30 19.19 -4.36
N ASP A 336 6.00 20.13 -3.72
CA ASP A 336 5.38 21.32 -3.10
C ASP A 336 4.54 22.12 -4.10
N LYS A 337 4.99 22.20 -5.36
CA LYS A 337 4.28 22.89 -6.45
C LYS A 337 3.00 22.16 -6.85
N GLU A 338 3.05 20.83 -6.95
CA GLU A 338 1.86 20.03 -7.25
C GLU A 338 0.87 20.10 -6.10
N TRP A 339 1.33 19.84 -4.86
CA TRP A 339 0.47 19.85 -3.67
C TRP A 339 -0.27 21.18 -3.50
N ASN A 340 0.44 22.30 -3.63
CA ASN A 340 -0.17 23.61 -3.44
C ASN A 340 -1.09 24.03 -4.60
N ALA A 341 -1.00 23.39 -5.76
CA ALA A 341 -1.90 23.63 -6.90
C ALA A 341 -3.15 22.72 -6.88
N GLY A 342 -2.98 21.42 -6.62
CA GLY A 342 -4.05 20.43 -6.77
C GLY A 342 -4.55 19.79 -5.48
N LYS A 343 -3.80 19.91 -4.37
CA LYS A 343 -4.12 19.32 -3.05
C LYS A 343 -4.58 17.86 -3.18
N LEU A 344 -5.78 17.56 -2.69
CA LEU A 344 -6.40 16.23 -2.72
C LEU A 344 -6.40 15.57 -4.10
N ARG A 345 -6.46 16.34 -5.19
CA ARG A 345 -6.41 15.77 -6.55
C ARG A 345 -5.07 15.12 -6.84
N VAL A 346 -3.97 15.71 -6.36
CA VAL A 346 -2.62 15.14 -6.52
C VAL A 346 -2.47 13.83 -5.77
N LEU A 347 -3.06 13.71 -4.57
CA LEU A 347 -3.01 12.45 -3.82
C LEU A 347 -3.68 11.31 -4.58
N LYS A 348 -4.77 11.58 -5.31
CA LYS A 348 -5.44 10.57 -6.15
C LYS A 348 -4.50 9.99 -7.21
N ASP A 349 -3.64 10.83 -7.77
CA ASP A 349 -2.82 10.46 -8.92
C ASP A 349 -1.51 9.80 -8.51
N LYS A 350 -1.03 10.03 -7.27
CA LYS A 350 0.35 9.74 -6.87
C LYS A 350 0.53 8.68 -5.81
N ILE A 351 -0.53 8.31 -5.09
CA ILE A 351 -0.46 7.30 -4.04
C ILE A 351 -0.77 5.90 -4.59
N LEU A 352 0.09 4.93 -4.29
CA LEU A 352 -0.01 3.53 -4.75
C LEU A 352 -0.78 2.60 -3.80
N PHE A 353 -1.56 3.15 -2.86
CA PHE A 353 -2.28 2.38 -1.84
C PHE A 353 -3.60 3.07 -1.46
N ASN A 354 -4.48 2.34 -0.77
CA ASN A 354 -5.80 2.84 -0.38
C ASN A 354 -5.69 4.02 0.61
N LEU A 355 -6.55 5.04 0.42
CA LEU A 355 -6.74 6.16 1.35
C LEU A 355 -8.11 6.08 2.02
#